data_AF-A0A7C3LG08-F1
#
_entry.id   AF-A0A7C3LG08-F1
#
_cell.length_a   1.000
_cell.length_b   1.000
_cell.length_c   1.000
_cell.angle_alpha   90.00
_cell.angle_beta   90.00
_cell.angle_gamma   90.00
#
_symmetry.space_group_name_H-M   'P 1'
#
loop_
_entity.id
_entity.type
_entity.pdbx_description
1 polymer ?
#
loop_
_entity_poly.entity_id
_entity_poly.type
_entity_poly.pdbx_seq_one_letter_code
_entity_poly.pdbx_strand_id
1 'polypeptide(L)' 'IAGLLADASPEGQARLQAILRQYPLGRRRGGLGRPQDVADAVVFLASERAQWITGQVLSVNGGYAML' A
#
# COMPACT_ATOMS: atom_id res chain seq x y z
N ILE A 1 1.24 -3.65 -11.30
CA ILE A 1 1.84 -4.60 -10.32
C ILE A 1 0.88 -5.73 -9.96
N ALA A 2 -0.36 -5.47 -9.53
CA ALA A 2 -1.34 -6.53 -9.20
C ALA A 2 -1.60 -7.54 -10.35
N GLY A 3 -1.68 -7.08 -11.60
CA GLY A 3 -1.85 -7.95 -12.77
C GLY A 3 -0.65 -8.84 -13.12
N LEU A 4 0.52 -8.63 -12.50
CA LEU A 4 1.70 -9.49 -12.68
C LEU A 4 1.74 -10.63 -11.64
N LEU A 5 1.02 -10.49 -10.54
CA LEU A 5 1.04 -11.41 -9.40
C LEU A 5 -0.13 -12.40 -9.39
N ALA A 6 -1.18 -12.10 -10.14
CA ALA A 6 -2.37 -12.92 -10.30
C ALA A 6 -2.65 -13.08 -11.79
N ASP A 7 -2.04 -14.08 -12.40
CA ASP A 7 -2.66 -14.64 -13.60
C ASP A 7 -4.00 -15.30 -13.22
N ALA A 8 -4.82 -15.64 -14.20
CA ALA A 8 -6.12 -16.26 -13.95
C ALA A 8 -6.02 -17.68 -13.37
N SER A 9 -4.82 -18.23 -13.21
CA SER A 9 -4.62 -19.58 -12.71
C SER A 9 -4.97 -19.68 -11.22
N PRO A 10 -5.41 -20.85 -10.74
CA PRO A 10 -5.63 -21.08 -9.31
C PRO A 10 -4.37 -20.81 -8.46
N GLU A 11 -3.18 -21.10 -8.99
CA GLU A 11 -1.90 -20.89 -8.31
C GLU A 11 -1.56 -19.39 -8.18
N GLY A 12 -1.77 -18.62 -9.24
CA GLY A 12 -1.60 -17.16 -9.22
C GLY A 12 -2.56 -16.49 -8.24
N GLN A 13 -3.82 -16.92 -8.22
CA GLN A 13 -4.81 -16.44 -7.25
C GLN A 13 -4.43 -16.79 -5.81
N ALA A 14 -3.97 -18.01 -5.55
CA ALA A 14 -3.51 -18.43 -4.23
C ALA A 14 -2.28 -17.62 -3.76
N ARG A 15 -1.34 -17.35 -4.68
CA ARG A 15 -0.16 -16.54 -4.41
C ARG A 15 -0.53 -15.08 -4.10
N LEU A 16 -1.42 -14.47 -4.88
CA LEU A 16 -1.94 -13.13 -4.59
C LEU A 16 -2.61 -13.09 -3.21
N GLN A 17 -3.45 -14.07 -2.89
CA GLN A 17 -4.11 -14.14 -1.58
C GLN A 17 -3.10 -14.26 -0.44
N ALA A 18 -2.05 -15.06 -0.60
CA ALA A 18 -0.97 -15.18 0.38
C ALA A 18 -0.24 -13.85 0.60
N ILE A 19 0.02 -13.09 -0.47
CA ILE A 19 0.62 -11.75 -0.39
C ILE A 19 -0.34 -10.80 0.34
N LEU A 20 -1.61 -10.71 -0.09
CA LEU A 20 -2.60 -9.80 0.52
C LEU A 20 -2.82 -10.06 2.01
N ARG A 21 -2.54 -11.28 2.50
CA ARG A 21 -2.59 -11.57 3.94
C ARG A 21 -1.61 -10.74 4.76
N GLN A 22 -0.52 -10.29 4.17
CA GLN A 22 0.51 -9.46 4.80
C GLN A 22 0.16 -7.97 4.80
N TYR A 23 -0.87 -7.54 4.07
CA TYR A 23 -1.29 -6.14 3.97
C TYR A 23 -2.64 -5.96 4.69
N PRO A 24 -2.68 -5.42 5.92
CA PRO A 24 -3.92 -5.18 6.66
C PRO A 24 -4.97 -4.42 5.84
N LEU A 25 -4.55 -3.39 5.10
CA LEU A 25 -5.43 -2.65 4.20
C LEU A 25 -5.71 -3.38 2.88
N GLY A 26 -4.80 -4.24 2.43
CA GLY A 26 -4.99 -5.00 1.19
C GLY A 26 -6.15 -5.98 1.25
N ARG A 27 -6.43 -6.54 2.43
CA ARG A 27 -7.64 -7.37 2.67
C ARG A 27 -8.93 -6.56 2.62
N ARG A 28 -8.94 -5.35 3.21
CA ARG A 28 -10.16 -4.53 3.32
C ARG A 28 -10.48 -3.74 2.05
N ARG A 29 -9.45 -3.31 1.31
CA ARG A 29 -9.60 -2.49 0.09
C ARG A 29 -9.58 -3.32 -1.20
N GLY A 30 -9.41 -4.65 -1.10
CA GLY A 30 -9.52 -5.58 -2.21
C GLY A 30 -8.35 -5.58 -3.18
N GLY A 31 -7.12 -5.33 -2.70
CA GLY A 31 -5.94 -5.32 -3.57
C GLY A 31 -4.72 -4.65 -2.97
N LEU A 32 -3.65 -4.56 -3.76
CA LEU A 32 -2.44 -3.84 -3.41
C LEU A 32 -2.63 -2.32 -3.50
N GLY A 33 -1.75 -1.57 -2.84
CA GLY A 33 -1.69 -0.11 -2.96
C GLY A 33 -1.55 0.34 -4.41
N ARG A 34 -2.10 1.52 -4.70
CA ARG A 34 -2.03 2.20 -5.98
C ARG A 34 -0.95 3.28 -5.93
N PRO A 35 -0.39 3.69 -7.08
CA PRO A 35 0.53 4.84 -7.13
C PRO A 35 -0.04 6.11 -6.48
N GLN A 36 -1.36 6.29 -6.53
CA GLN A 36 -2.05 7.42 -5.90
C GLN A 36 -1.92 7.41 -4.38
N ASP A 37 -1.85 6.25 -3.72
CA ASP A 37 -1.79 6.20 -2.25
C ASP A 37 -0.50 6.87 -1.72
N VAL A 38 0.64 6.76 -2.42
CA VAL A 38 1.87 7.48 -2.08
C VAL A 38 1.84 8.93 -2.52
N ALA A 39 1.24 9.23 -3.68
CA ALA A 39 1.11 10.60 -4.17
C ALA A 39 0.30 11.47 -3.19
N ASP A 40 -0.82 10.95 -2.68
CA ASP A 40 -1.67 11.66 -1.73
C ASP A 40 -0.95 11.90 -0.39
N ALA A 41 -0.14 10.95 0.07
CA ALA A 41 0.68 11.13 1.27
C ALA A 41 1.74 12.24 1.09
N VAL A 42 2.37 12.30 -0.08
CA VAL A 42 3.32 13.37 -0.42
C VAL A 42 2.61 14.73 -0.48
N VAL A 43 1.44 14.80 -1.11
CA VAL A 43 0.64 16.03 -1.17
C VAL A 43 0.25 16.49 0.24
N PHE A 44 -0.12 15.58 1.14
CA PHE A 44 -0.38 15.92 2.53
C PHE A 44 0.86 16.51 3.22
N LEU A 45 2.02 15.85 3.12
CA LEU A 45 3.26 16.31 3.75
C LEU A 45 3.75 17.65 3.18
N ALA A 46 3.46 17.94 1.91
CA ALA A 46 3.78 19.22 1.28
C ALA A 46 2.78 20.34 1.60
N SER A 47 1.64 20.02 2.20
CA SER A 47 0.60 21.01 2.52
C SER A 47 0.85 21.73 3.84
N GLU A 48 0.21 22.89 4.03
CA GLU A 48 0.25 23.64 5.30
C GLU A 48 -0.26 22.82 6.50
N ARG A 49 -1.06 21.78 6.26
CA ARG A 49 -1.55 20.88 7.33
C ARG A 49 -0.43 20.10 8.00
N ALA A 50 0.71 19.93 7.34
CA ALA A 50 1.88 19.24 7.86
C ALA A 50 2.97 20.19 8.39
N GLN A 51 2.68 21.49 8.58
CA GLN A 51 3.69 22.52 8.89
C GLN A 51 4.57 22.26 10.13
N TRP A 52 4.15 21.39 11.05
CA TRP A 52 4.90 21.03 12.25
C TRP A 52 5.49 19.61 12.21
N ILE A 53 5.39 18.93 11.07
CA ILE A 53 5.90 17.56 10.88
C ILE A 53 7.26 17.66 10.19
N THR A 54 8.33 17.28 10.90
CA THR A 54 9.69 17.26 10.36
C THR A 54 10.49 16.08 10.91
N GLY A 55 11.49 15.62 10.14
CA GLY A 55 12.36 14.50 10.51
C GLY A 55 11.68 13.13 10.59
N GLN A 56 10.44 13.00 10.12
CA GLN A 56 9.68 11.76 10.19
C GLN A 56 9.82 10.94 8.90
N VAL A 57 9.86 9.62 9.05
CA VAL A 57 9.74 8.66 7.95
C VAL A 57 8.32 8.12 7.95
N LEU A 58 7.55 8.40 6.89
CA LEU A 58 6.18 7.92 6.77
C LEU A 58 6.12 6.68 5.87
N SER A 59 5.82 5.52 6.45
CA SER A 59 5.61 4.28 5.69
C SER A 59 4.23 4.27 5.01
N VAL A 60 4.20 4.33 3.68
CA VAL A 60 2.96 4.26 2.87
C VAL A 60 2.86 2.90 2.17
N ASN A 61 2.69 1.82 2.95
CA ASN A 61 2.77 0.44 2.45
C ASN A 61 1.52 -0.41 2.77
N GLY A 62 0.42 0.21 3.21
CA GLY A 62 -0.82 -0.51 3.55
C GLY A 62 -0.74 -1.36 4.83
N GLY A 63 0.27 -1.14 5.67
CA GLY A 63 0.51 -1.87 6.92
C GLY A 63 1.36 -3.13 6.76
N TYR A 64 2.08 -3.27 5.64
CA TYR A 64 2.94 -4.43 5.37
C TYR A 64 4.10 -4.56 6.35
N ALA A 65 4.70 -3.43 6.70
CA ALA A 65 5.77 -3.34 7.68
C ALA A 65 5.59 -2.06 8.49
N MET A 66 5.84 -2.15 9.80
CA MET A 66 6.02 -0.98 10.66
C MET A 66 7.53 -0.75 10.80
N LEU A 67 7.99 0.41 10.33
CA LEU A 67 9.32 0.96 10.63
C LEU A 67 9.16 2.05 11.68
#